data_AF-Q9M4V9-F1
#
_entry.id   AF-Q9M4V9-F1
#
_cell.length_a   1.000
_cell.length_b   1.000
_cell.length_c   1.000
_cell.angle_alpha   90.00
_cell.angle_beta   90.00
_cell.angle_gamma   90.00
#
_symmetry.space_group_name_H-M   'P 1'
#
loop_
_entity.id
_entity.type
_entity.pdbx_description
1 polymer ?
#
loop_
_entity_poly.entity_id
_entity_poly.type
_entity_poly.pdbx_seq_one_letter_code
_entity_poly.pdbx_strand_id
1 'polypeptide(L)'
;HNEVAPGQFEIAPYYESANIAADHQQLMMTLMKSTAKKHGFMCLLHEKPFAGVNGSGKHVNWSVGNATQGNLLDPGSTPHDNLNFLLFCGAVIRGVNKYGPLMRAVIASASNDHRLGAN
;
A
#
# COMPACT_ATOMS: atom_id res chain seq x y z
N HIS A 1 5.01 13.89 -3.37
CA HIS A 1 6.31 14.43 -2.91
C HIS A 1 7.42 13.71 -3.65
N ASN A 2 8.66 14.19 -3.54
CA ASN A 2 9.82 13.45 -4.03
C ASN A 2 10.13 12.31 -3.08
N GLU A 3 10.65 11.23 -3.64
CA GLU A 3 11.18 10.09 -2.89
C GLU A 3 12.72 10.12 -2.86
N VAL A 4 13.30 9.08 -2.28
CA VAL A 4 14.75 8.99 -2.04
C VAL A 4 15.55 8.90 -3.35
N ALA A 5 15.08 8.14 -4.35
CA ALA A 5 15.82 8.01 -5.60
C ALA A 5 15.60 9.21 -6.56
N PRO A 6 16.60 9.56 -7.40
CA PRO A 6 16.46 10.61 -8.38
C PRO A 6 15.29 10.36 -9.35
N GLY A 7 14.40 11.35 -9.50
CA GLY A 7 13.23 11.23 -10.37
C GLY A 7 12.15 10.26 -9.86
N GLN A 8 12.21 9.85 -8.59
CA GLN A 8 11.19 9.07 -7.92
C GLN A 8 10.22 9.98 -7.17
N PHE A 9 8.92 9.71 -7.28
CA PHE A 9 7.87 10.53 -6.69
C PHE A 9 6.75 9.65 -6.15
N GLU A 10 6.05 10.16 -5.14
CA GLU A 10 4.85 9.55 -4.56
C GLU A 10 3.65 10.50 -4.64
N ILE A 11 2.48 9.91 -4.91
CA ILE A 11 1.16 10.53 -4.74
C ILE A 11 0.29 9.56 -3.95
N ALA A 12 -0.39 10.07 -2.93
CA ALA A 12 -1.28 9.28 -2.09
C ALA A 12 -2.66 9.97 -2.06
N PRO A 13 -3.72 9.33 -2.57
CA PRO A 13 -5.09 9.83 -2.40
C PRO A 13 -5.58 9.61 -0.96
N TYR A 14 -6.67 10.28 -0.59
CA TYR A 14 -7.39 9.95 0.64
C TYR A 14 -7.94 8.53 0.58
N TYR A 15 -8.07 7.89 1.74
CA TYR A 15 -8.63 6.56 1.83
C TYR A 15 -10.12 6.53 1.43
N GLU A 16 -10.56 5.38 0.95
CA GLU A 16 -11.95 5.14 0.55
C GLU A 16 -12.27 3.64 0.68
N SER A 17 -13.49 3.23 0.32
CA SER A 17 -13.87 1.81 0.33
C SER A 17 -12.93 0.98 -0.53
N ALA A 18 -12.47 -0.16 -0.02
CA ALA A 18 -11.39 -0.94 -0.62
C ALA A 18 -11.58 -1.28 -2.11
N ASN A 19 -12.81 -1.57 -2.52
CA ASN A 19 -13.11 -1.85 -3.93
C ASN A 19 -12.91 -0.61 -4.81
N ILE A 20 -13.45 0.54 -4.39
CA ILE A 20 -13.32 1.80 -5.11
C ILE A 20 -11.85 2.26 -5.13
N ALA A 21 -11.15 2.13 -4.01
CA ALA A 21 -9.71 2.43 -3.92
C ALA A 21 -8.89 1.60 -4.91
N ALA A 22 -9.23 0.33 -5.10
CA ALA A 22 -8.56 -0.53 -6.07
C ALA A 22 -8.80 -0.05 -7.52
N ASP A 23 -10.05 0.30 -7.85
CA ASP A 23 -10.42 0.83 -9.18
C ASP A 23 -9.73 2.17 -9.46
N HIS A 24 -9.80 3.11 -8.51
CA HIS A 24 -9.14 4.40 -8.62
C HIS A 24 -7.62 4.27 -8.71
N GLN A 25 -7.01 3.28 -8.04
CA GLN A 25 -5.58 3.03 -8.19
C GLN A 25 -5.22 2.61 -9.62
N GLN A 26 -6.01 1.73 -10.25
CA GLN A 26 -5.80 1.33 -11.64
C GLN A 26 -5.97 2.51 -12.61
N LEU A 27 -6.99 3.34 -12.37
CA LEU A 27 -7.22 4.55 -13.13
C LEU A 27 -6.05 5.54 -12.97
N MET A 28 -5.57 5.74 -11.74
CA MET A 28 -4.45 6.64 -11.44
C MET A 28 -3.19 6.22 -12.20
N MET A 29 -2.85 4.92 -12.23
CA MET A 29 -1.71 4.42 -13.01
C MET A 29 -1.83 4.72 -14.51
N THR A 30 -3.04 4.61 -15.06
CA THR A 30 -3.31 4.92 -16.47
C THR A 30 -3.19 6.41 -16.75
N LEU A 31 -3.75 7.24 -15.87
CA LEU A 31 -3.69 8.69 -15.96
C LEU A 31 -2.25 9.20 -15.84
N MET A 32 -1.46 8.68 -14.89
CA MET A 32 -0.05 9.05 -14.73
C MET A 32 0.75 8.80 -16.01
N LYS A 33 0.60 7.62 -16.63
CA LYS A 33 1.26 7.29 -17.90
C LYS A 33 0.83 8.20 -19.04
N SER A 34 -0.47 8.45 -19.18
CA SER A 34 -1.02 9.31 -20.24
C SER A 34 -0.57 10.76 -20.08
N THR A 35 -0.63 11.29 -18.87
CA THR A 35 -0.20 12.65 -18.54
C THR A 35 1.30 12.82 -18.73
N ALA A 36 2.13 11.90 -18.22
CA ALA A 36 3.59 11.95 -18.43
C ALA A 36 3.93 12.04 -19.93
N LYS A 37 3.30 11.21 -20.77
CA LYS A 37 3.50 11.24 -22.22
C LYS A 37 3.14 12.59 -22.85
N LYS A 38 2.05 13.22 -22.43
CA LYS A 38 1.64 14.55 -22.91
C LYS A 38 2.67 15.65 -22.57
N HIS A 39 3.43 15.46 -21.50
CA HIS A 39 4.47 16.39 -21.08
C HIS A 39 5.88 15.98 -21.54
N GLY A 40 6.00 15.02 -22.47
CA GLY A 40 7.30 14.58 -22.98
C GLY A 40 8.11 13.68 -22.03
N PHE A 41 7.47 13.15 -20.98
CA PHE A 41 8.08 12.23 -20.01
C PHE A 41 7.64 10.78 -20.20
N MET A 42 8.36 9.86 -19.57
CA MET A 42 7.97 8.47 -19.41
C MET A 42 7.73 8.15 -17.93
N CYS A 43 6.54 7.65 -17.60
CA CYS A 43 6.22 7.20 -16.24
C CYS A 43 6.57 5.72 -16.07
N LEU A 44 7.54 5.43 -15.21
CA LEU A 44 7.98 4.07 -14.89
C LEU A 44 7.26 3.59 -13.62
N LEU A 45 6.42 2.56 -13.77
CA LEU A 45 5.72 1.90 -12.64
C LEU A 45 6.34 0.55 -12.26
N HIS A 46 7.48 0.21 -12.86
CA HIS A 46 8.23 -0.98 -12.50
C HIS A 46 8.81 -0.82 -11.10
N GLU A 47 8.76 -1.88 -10.28
CA GLU A 47 9.14 -1.85 -8.87
C GLU A 47 10.64 -1.63 -8.66
N LYS A 48 11.46 -1.99 -9.65
CA LYS A 48 12.91 -1.76 -9.66
C LYS A 48 13.39 -1.34 -11.05
N PRO A 49 13.18 -0.08 -11.46
CA PRO A 49 13.46 0.35 -12.84
C PRO A 49 14.96 0.48 -13.12
N PHE A 50 15.78 0.72 -12.10
CA PHE A 50 17.23 0.89 -12.20
C PHE A 50 17.94 0.08 -11.11
N ALA A 51 19.10 -0.47 -11.45
CA ALA A 51 19.98 -1.13 -10.49
C ALA A 51 20.73 -0.10 -9.62
N GLY A 52 21.01 -0.44 -8.36
CA GLY A 52 21.83 0.37 -7.46
C GLY A 52 21.16 1.61 -6.84
N VAL A 53 19.88 1.85 -7.10
CA VAL A 53 19.07 2.93 -6.48
C VAL A 53 17.76 2.37 -5.94
N ASN A 54 17.11 3.07 -5.01
CA ASN A 54 15.88 2.60 -4.36
C ASN A 54 14.80 2.15 -5.35
N GLY A 55 14.07 1.09 -5.01
CA GLY A 55 12.91 0.65 -5.76
C GLY A 55 11.63 1.44 -5.42
N SER A 56 10.59 1.26 -6.24
CA SER A 56 9.28 1.87 -6.07
C SER A 56 8.30 0.88 -5.45
N GLY A 57 7.79 1.22 -4.27
CA GLY A 57 6.76 0.46 -3.56
C GLY A 57 5.36 1.02 -3.78
N LYS A 58 4.35 0.20 -3.50
CA LYS A 58 2.97 0.65 -3.33
C LYS A 58 2.48 0.20 -1.96
N HIS A 59 2.53 1.11 -0.99
CA HIS A 59 1.99 0.84 0.33
C HIS A 59 0.46 0.74 0.28
N VAL A 60 -0.10 -0.13 1.11
CA VAL A 60 -1.54 -0.26 1.30
C VAL A 60 -1.82 0.01 2.77
N ASN A 61 -2.34 1.20 3.04
CA ASN A 61 -2.91 1.50 4.35
C ASN A 61 -4.29 0.84 4.41
N TRP A 62 -4.48 -0.05 5.37
CA TRP A 62 -5.69 -0.84 5.50
C TRP A 62 -6.33 -0.64 6.88
N SER A 63 -7.65 -0.54 6.89
CA SER A 63 -8.47 -0.48 8.10
C SER A 63 -9.74 -1.31 7.91
N VAL A 64 -10.39 -1.64 9.02
CA VAL A 64 -11.67 -2.36 9.03
C VAL A 64 -12.62 -1.66 9.98
N GLY A 65 -13.85 -1.45 9.54
CA GLY A 65 -14.83 -0.67 10.26
C GLY A 65 -16.13 -0.55 9.51
N ASN A 66 -17.07 0.19 10.10
CA ASN A 66 -18.36 0.50 9.48
C ASN A 66 -18.90 1.83 10.01
N ALA A 67 -20.07 2.25 9.50
CA ALA A 67 -20.69 3.53 9.87
C ALA A 67 -21.14 3.60 11.35
N THR A 68 -21.38 2.46 12.00
CA THR A 68 -21.95 2.39 13.36
C THR A 68 -20.88 2.24 14.45
N GLN A 69 -19.82 1.48 14.19
CA GLN A 69 -18.73 1.22 15.14
C GLN A 69 -17.46 2.02 14.84
N GLY A 70 -17.35 2.64 13.66
CA GLY A 70 -16.13 3.34 13.25
C GLY A 70 -14.98 2.36 12.95
N ASN A 71 -13.75 2.83 13.14
CA ASN A 71 -12.54 2.05 12.89
C ASN A 71 -12.26 1.08 14.05
N LEU A 72 -12.30 -0.23 13.76
CA LEU A 72 -12.07 -1.27 14.75
C LEU A 72 -10.59 -1.47 15.10
N LEU A 73 -9.69 -0.80 14.39
CA LEU A 73 -8.25 -0.73 14.68
C LEU A 73 -7.85 0.59 15.36
N ASP A 74 -8.82 1.44 15.74
CA ASP A 74 -8.54 2.63 16.53
C ASP A 74 -8.33 2.25 18.00
N PRO A 75 -7.13 2.48 18.57
CA PRO A 75 -6.86 2.18 19.97
C PRO A 75 -7.62 3.08 20.94
N GLY A 76 -8.05 4.29 20.50
CA GLY A 76 -8.59 5.31 21.38
C GLY A 76 -7.58 5.79 22.44
N SER A 77 -8.07 6.41 23.52
CA SER A 77 -7.22 6.96 24.59
C SER A 77 -6.84 5.94 25.67
N THR A 78 -7.62 4.86 25.84
CA THR A 78 -7.36 3.78 26.81
C THR A 78 -7.35 2.41 26.11
N PRO A 79 -6.27 2.08 25.37
CA PRO A 79 -6.28 0.92 24.45
C PRO A 79 -6.43 -0.43 25.15
N HIS A 80 -6.03 -0.52 26.42
CA HIS A 80 -6.13 -1.72 27.24
C HIS A 80 -7.56 -2.03 27.71
N ASP A 81 -8.45 -1.05 27.71
CA ASP A 81 -9.87 -1.24 28.05
C ASP A 81 -10.75 -1.40 26.80
N ASN A 82 -10.22 -1.06 25.62
CA ASN A 82 -10.95 -1.13 24.36
C ASN A 82 -10.97 -2.56 23.81
N LEU A 83 -11.96 -3.35 24.25
CA LEU A 83 -12.11 -4.75 23.85
C LEU A 83 -12.22 -4.95 22.32
N ASN A 84 -12.87 -4.03 21.60
CA ASN A 84 -12.96 -4.10 20.14
C ASN A 84 -11.56 -3.98 19.52
N PHE A 85 -10.81 -2.95 19.88
CA PHE A 85 -9.44 -2.78 19.39
C PHE A 85 -8.57 -4.00 19.71
N LEU A 86 -8.57 -4.46 20.97
CA LEU A 86 -7.75 -5.61 21.39
C LEU A 86 -8.10 -6.88 20.59
N LEU A 87 -9.39 -7.15 20.39
CA LEU A 87 -9.85 -8.30 19.64
C LEU A 87 -9.42 -8.21 18.16
N PHE A 88 -9.73 -7.11 17.48
CA PHE A 88 -9.45 -6.97 16.06
C PHE A 88 -7.95 -6.82 15.77
N CYS A 89 -7.21 -6.07 16.59
CA CYS A 89 -5.75 -5.99 16.50
C CYS A 89 -5.10 -7.36 16.71
N GLY A 90 -5.50 -8.09 17.76
CA GLY A 90 -5.02 -9.46 18.01
C GLY A 90 -5.36 -10.42 16.87
N ALA A 91 -6.57 -10.32 16.30
CA ALA A 91 -6.97 -11.12 15.14
C ALA A 91 -6.13 -10.81 13.90
N VAL A 92 -5.81 -9.55 13.64
CA VAL A 92 -4.91 -9.14 12.52
C VAL A 92 -3.51 -9.70 12.73
N ILE A 93 -2.93 -9.54 13.93
CA ILE A 93 -1.61 -10.09 14.27
C ILE A 93 -1.59 -11.61 14.05
N ARG A 94 -2.60 -12.32 14.56
CA ARG A 94 -2.73 -13.77 14.39
C ARG A 94 -2.92 -14.15 12.92
N GLY A 95 -3.72 -13.39 12.17
CA GLY A 95 -3.98 -13.60 10.75
C GLY A 95 -2.69 -13.50 9.93
N VAL A 96 -1.93 -12.42 10.11
CA VAL A 96 -0.63 -12.23 9.45
C VAL A 96 0.35 -13.34 9.82
N ASN A 97 0.45 -13.69 11.10
CA ASN A 97 1.33 -14.78 11.53
C ASN A 97 0.95 -16.14 10.91
N LYS A 98 -0.35 -16.46 10.87
CA LYS A 98 -0.84 -17.75 10.36
C LYS A 98 -0.80 -17.84 8.84
N TYR A 99 -1.04 -16.75 8.13
CA TYR A 99 -1.18 -16.70 6.67
C TYR A 99 -0.06 -15.92 5.98
N GLY A 100 1.06 -15.67 6.66
CA GLY A 100 2.21 -14.94 6.12
C GLY A 100 2.69 -15.44 4.74
N PRO A 101 2.85 -16.75 4.51
CA PRO A 101 3.23 -17.28 3.20
C PRO A 101 2.22 -16.92 2.09
N LEU A 102 0.92 -16.95 2.40
CA LEU A 102 -0.13 -16.55 1.46
C LEU A 102 -0.02 -15.05 1.14
N MET A 103 0.17 -14.21 2.16
CA MET A 103 0.37 -12.77 1.97
C MET A 103 1.61 -12.47 1.12
N ARG A 104 2.71 -13.21 1.32
CA ARG A 104 3.92 -13.08 0.50
C ARG A 104 3.67 -13.49 -0.95
N ALA A 105 2.90 -14.55 -1.18
CA ALA A 105 2.60 -15.04 -2.52
C ALA A 105 1.77 -14.04 -3.34
N VAL A 106 0.78 -13.37 -2.73
CA VAL A 106 -0.09 -12.42 -3.46
C VAL A 106 0.59 -11.11 -3.88
N ILE A 107 1.75 -10.79 -3.31
CA ILE A 107 2.57 -9.64 -3.69
C ILE A 107 3.84 -10.04 -4.42
N ALA A 108 4.07 -11.34 -4.64
CA ALA A 108 5.23 -11.82 -5.38
C ALA A 108 5.08 -11.59 -6.88
N SER A 109 6.10 -11.00 -7.48
CA SER A 109 6.29 -10.93 -8.93
C SER A 109 7.79 -10.90 -9.21
N ALA A 110 8.23 -11.25 -10.42
CA ALA A 110 9.65 -11.22 -10.75
C ALA A 110 10.29 -9.85 -10.47
N SER A 111 9.60 -8.76 -10.85
CA SER A 111 10.05 -7.39 -10.61
C SER A 111 10.03 -7.01 -9.13
N ASN A 112 8.98 -7.38 -8.40
CA ASN A 112 8.84 -7.02 -6.99
C ASN A 112 9.79 -7.86 -6.12
N ASP A 113 10.16 -9.07 -6.52
CA ASP A 113 11.16 -9.88 -5.82
C ASP A 113 12.57 -9.28 -5.94
N HIS A 114 12.89 -8.59 -7.03
CA HIS A 114 14.12 -7.79 -7.13
C HIS A 114 14.13 -6.57 -6.20
N ARG A 115 12.94 -6.08 -5.79
CA ARG A 115 12.81 -4.97 -4.84
C ARG A 115 12.76 -5.48 -3.40
N LEU A 116 12.03 -6.56 -3.13
CA LEU A 116 11.80 -7.10 -1.80
C LEU A 116 13.06 -7.79 -1.28
N GLY A 117 13.74 -7.16 -0.31
CA GLY A 117 15.01 -7.66 0.24
C GLY A 117 16.26 -7.02 -0.38
N ALA A 118 16.07 -6.02 -1.24
CA ALA A 118 17.11 -5.12 -1.72
C ALA A 118 16.78 -3.67 -1.33
N ASN A 119 17.79 -2.80 -1.26
CA ASN A 119 17.58 -1.34 -1.22
C ASN A 119 17.17 -0.88 -2.61
#